data_AF-A0A1I4RQW4-F1
#
_entry.id   AF-A0A1I4RQW4-F1
#
_cell.length_a   1.000
_cell.length_b   1.000
_cell.length_c   1.000
_cell.angle_alpha   90.00
_cell.angle_beta   90.00
_cell.angle_gamma   90.00
#
_symmetry.space_group_name_H-M   'P 1'
#
loop_
_entity.id
_entity.type
_entity.pdbx_description
1 polymer ?
#
loop_
_entity_poly.entity_id
_entity_poly.type
_entity_poly.pdbx_seq_one_letter_code
_entity_poly.pdbx_strand_id
1 'polypeptide(L)'
;MSHQLATRPARPGGLVVAGGLIGTAVVAVAVNAAVAAIAHAAGASDDFEALQLPAYAVFTIFGVLAAAAAWAIIRARSAHPARLLRTLVPVVLVVSLIPDIVVGVSASRPGTSWGAVIALMVMHLVVAAIAVPAYRRLLPLPVAQD
;
A
#
# COMPACT_ATOMS: atom_id res chain seq x y z
N MET A 1 -41.37 -25.62 -9.08
CA MET A 1 -41.06 -24.54 -8.12
C MET A 1 -39.56 -24.47 -7.95
N SER A 2 -38.94 -23.51 -8.64
CA SER A 2 -37.49 -23.42 -8.82
C SER A 2 -36.87 -22.73 -7.60
N HIS A 3 -36.35 -23.51 -6.65
CA HIS A 3 -35.46 -22.97 -5.63
C HIS A 3 -34.15 -22.54 -6.32
N GLN A 4 -34.08 -21.27 -6.73
CA GLN A 4 -32.80 -20.60 -6.92
C GLN A 4 -32.12 -20.55 -5.55
N LEU A 5 -31.30 -21.56 -5.27
CA LEU A 5 -30.26 -21.48 -4.27
C LEU A 5 -29.35 -20.32 -4.67
N ALA A 6 -29.63 -19.14 -4.15
CA ALA A 6 -28.71 -18.02 -4.18
C ALA A 6 -27.43 -18.50 -3.48
N THR A 7 -26.46 -18.94 -4.27
CA THR A 7 -25.11 -19.25 -3.81
C THR A 7 -24.52 -17.93 -3.31
N ARG A 8 -24.77 -17.60 -2.04
CA ARG A 8 -24.04 -16.55 -1.35
C ARG A 8 -22.56 -16.87 -1.56
N PRO A 9 -21.78 -15.97 -2.21
CA PRO A 9 -20.35 -16.19 -2.34
C PRO A 9 -19.80 -16.46 -0.95
N ALA A 10 -19.19 -17.63 -0.75
CA ALA A 10 -18.54 -17.97 0.51
C ALA A 10 -17.56 -16.84 0.84
N ARG A 11 -17.68 -16.25 2.03
CA ARG A 11 -16.73 -15.23 2.48
C ARG A 11 -15.33 -15.87 2.38
N PRO A 12 -14.34 -15.21 1.75
CA PRO A 12 -13.02 -15.80 1.62
C PRO A 12 -12.51 -16.18 3.01
N GLY A 13 -12.07 -17.43 3.16
CA GLY A 13 -11.55 -17.94 4.43
C GLY A 13 -10.34 -17.13 4.89
N GLY A 14 -10.11 -17.02 6.20
CA GLY A 14 -9.03 -16.20 6.76
C GLY A 14 -7.64 -16.52 6.19
N LEU A 15 -7.39 -17.78 5.81
CA LEU A 15 -6.16 -18.19 5.12
C LEU A 15 -5.99 -17.57 3.73
N VAL A 16 -7.07 -17.41 2.96
CA VAL A 16 -7.02 -16.78 1.63
C VAL A 16 -6.70 -15.29 1.77
N VAL A 17 -7.28 -14.64 2.77
CA VAL A 17 -7.01 -13.22 3.06
C VAL A 17 -5.56 -13.06 3.53
N ALA A 18 -5.10 -13.88 4.48
CA ALA A 18 -3.73 -13.82 4.98
C ALA A 18 -2.70 -14.10 3.87
N GLY A 19 -2.90 -15.17 3.09
CA GLY A 19 -2.05 -15.49 1.94
C GLY A 19 -2.05 -14.41 0.87
N GLY A 20 -3.21 -13.80 0.60
CA GLY A 20 -3.32 -12.67 -0.32
C GLY A 20 -2.59 -11.42 0.16
N LEU A 21 -2.63 -11.11 1.46
CA LEU A 21 -1.90 -9.98 2.05
C LEU A 21 -0.37 -10.21 2.02
N ILE A 22 0.07 -11.43 2.33
CA ILE A 22 1.49 -11.80 2.21
C ILE A 22 1.94 -11.66 0.74
N GLY A 23 1.17 -12.20 -0.21
CA GLY A 23 1.45 -12.05 -1.64
C GLY A 23 1.50 -10.59 -2.08
N THR A 24 0.59 -9.76 -1.56
CA THR A 24 0.58 -8.30 -1.82
C THR A 24 1.85 -7.63 -1.32
N ALA A 25 2.28 -7.94 -0.09
CA ALA A 25 3.50 -7.39 0.49
C ALA A 25 4.75 -7.83 -0.30
N VAL A 26 4.84 -9.11 -0.67
CA VAL A 26 5.95 -9.63 -1.48
C VAL A 26 6.02 -8.92 -2.84
N VAL A 27 4.91 -8.79 -3.54
CA VAL A 27 4.86 -8.09 -4.83
C VAL A 27 5.22 -6.61 -4.67
N ALA A 28 4.71 -5.94 -3.65
CA ALA A 28 5.05 -4.54 -3.37
C ALA A 28 6.55 -4.34 -3.09
N VAL A 29 7.16 -5.20 -2.28
CA VAL A 29 8.61 -5.16 -2.01
C VAL A 29 9.42 -5.43 -3.28
N ALA A 30 9.01 -6.39 -4.11
CA ALA A 30 9.69 -6.68 -5.37
C ALA A 30 9.64 -5.50 -6.36
N VAL A 31 8.50 -4.83 -6.49
CA VAL A 31 8.39 -3.65 -7.36
C VAL A 31 9.17 -2.46 -6.78
N ASN A 32 9.17 -2.27 -5.46
CA ASN A 32 10.01 -1.26 -4.82
C ASN A 32 11.51 -1.54 -5.01
N ALA A 33 11.93 -2.82 -5.04
CA ALA A 33 13.30 -3.17 -5.38
C ALA A 33 13.67 -2.73 -6.81
N ALA A 34 12.75 -2.85 -7.77
CA ALA A 34 12.95 -2.33 -9.12
C ALA A 34 13.05 -0.80 -9.14
N VAL A 35 12.21 -0.10 -8.37
CA VAL A 35 12.29 1.37 -8.23
C VAL A 35 13.63 1.79 -7.62
N ALA A 36 14.09 1.12 -6.57
CA ALA A 36 15.38 1.37 -5.94
C ALA A 36 16.54 1.16 -6.93
N ALA A 37 16.53 0.04 -7.67
CA ALA A 37 17.55 -0.25 -8.67
C ALA A 37 17.61 0.83 -9.77
N ILE A 38 16.46 1.29 -10.26
CA ILE A 38 16.38 2.38 -11.23
C ILE A 38 16.93 3.68 -10.64
N ALA A 39 16.59 3.99 -9.38
CA ALA A 39 17.06 5.19 -8.71
C ALA A 39 18.59 5.19 -8.52
N HIS A 40 19.17 4.07 -8.09
CA HIS A 40 20.63 3.90 -7.99
C HIS A 40 21.30 4.02 -9.37
N ALA A 41 20.73 3.39 -10.41
CA ALA A 41 21.22 3.52 -11.78
C ALA A 41 21.12 4.97 -12.31
N ALA A 42 20.16 5.75 -11.82
CA ALA A 42 20.00 7.17 -12.13
C ALA A 42 20.87 8.11 -11.26
N GLY A 43 21.70 7.56 -10.37
CA GLY A 43 22.66 8.33 -9.56
C GLY A 43 22.24 8.59 -8.12
N ALA A 44 21.22 7.89 -7.59
CA ALA A 44 20.95 7.90 -6.15
C ALA A 44 22.09 7.19 -5.40
N SER A 45 22.54 7.79 -4.29
CA SER A 45 23.63 7.25 -3.48
C SER A 45 23.22 5.96 -2.77
N ASP A 46 24.14 4.99 -2.68
CA ASP A 46 23.98 3.76 -1.90
C ASP A 46 23.97 4.01 -0.38
N ASP A 47 24.48 5.17 0.06
CA ASP A 47 24.46 5.61 1.46
C ASP A 47 23.07 6.08 1.90
N PHE A 48 22.13 6.25 0.96
CA PHE A 48 20.77 6.63 1.28
C PHE A 48 19.98 5.44 1.84
N GLU A 49 20.06 5.25 3.16
CA GLU A 49 19.46 4.12 3.89
C GLU A 49 18.01 3.82 3.53
N ALA A 50 17.20 4.85 3.22
CA ALA A 50 15.79 4.67 2.90
C ALA A 50 15.55 3.93 1.57
N LEU A 51 16.52 3.92 0.65
CA LEU A 51 16.49 3.11 -0.57
C LEU A 51 17.07 1.71 -0.38
N GLN A 52 17.61 1.39 0.81
CA GLN A 52 18.15 0.07 1.06
C GLN A 52 17.04 -0.94 1.35
N LEU A 53 17.25 -2.16 0.86
CA LEU A 53 16.28 -3.26 0.92
C LEU A 53 15.74 -3.55 2.33
N PRO A 54 16.56 -3.62 3.39
CA PRO A 54 16.04 -3.84 4.73
C PRO A 54 15.07 -2.75 5.18
N ALA A 55 15.37 -1.48 4.86
CA ALA A 55 14.56 -0.35 5.28
C ALA A 55 13.21 -0.34 4.56
N TYR A 56 13.20 -0.26 3.22
CA TYR A 56 11.94 -0.15 2.49
C TYR A 56 11.11 -1.42 2.60
N ALA A 57 11.70 -2.61 2.73
CA ALA A 57 10.93 -3.84 2.87
C ALA A 57 10.12 -3.86 4.17
N VAL A 58 10.76 -3.51 5.30
CA VAL A 58 10.08 -3.44 6.60
C VAL A 58 8.96 -2.41 6.56
N PHE A 59 9.23 -1.18 6.08
CA PHE A 59 8.21 -0.14 5.98
C PHE A 59 7.06 -0.52 5.04
N THR A 60 7.36 -1.18 3.91
CA THR A 60 6.34 -1.67 2.97
C THR A 60 5.44 -2.71 3.63
N ILE A 61 6.03 -3.70 4.31
CA ILE A 61 5.26 -4.75 4.99
C ILE A 61 4.37 -4.15 6.08
N PHE A 62 4.94 -3.30 6.94
CA PHE A 62 4.16 -2.64 7.99
C PHE A 62 3.06 -1.75 7.41
N GLY A 63 3.35 -0.96 6.38
CA GLY A 63 2.38 -0.12 5.68
C GLY A 63 1.23 -0.93 5.09
N VAL A 64 1.53 -2.04 4.41
CA VAL A 64 0.51 -2.93 3.83
C VAL A 64 -0.37 -3.56 4.92
N LEU A 65 0.22 -4.01 6.03
CA LEU A 65 -0.56 -4.61 7.13
C LEU A 65 -1.42 -3.57 7.86
N ALA A 66 -0.87 -2.41 8.16
CA ALA A 66 -1.60 -1.32 8.80
C ALA A 66 -2.75 -0.81 7.92
N ALA A 67 -2.51 -0.62 6.62
CA ALA A 67 -3.55 -0.20 5.68
C ALA A 67 -4.63 -1.27 5.51
N ALA A 68 -4.27 -2.56 5.49
CA ALA A 68 -5.25 -3.65 5.48
C ALA A 68 -6.12 -3.66 6.74
N ALA A 69 -5.53 -3.45 7.92
CA ALA A 69 -6.26 -3.34 9.18
C ALA A 69 -7.21 -2.14 9.17
N ALA A 70 -6.72 -0.97 8.76
CA ALA A 70 -7.55 0.24 8.62
C ALA A 70 -8.71 0.01 7.65
N TRP A 71 -8.45 -0.62 6.49
CA TRP A 71 -9.49 -1.00 5.52
C TRP A 71 -10.55 -1.90 6.14
N ALA A 72 -10.13 -2.94 6.86
CA ALA A 72 -11.05 -3.86 7.54
C ALA A 72 -11.90 -3.16 8.60
N ILE A 73 -11.31 -2.25 9.39
CA ILE A 73 -12.03 -1.47 10.41
C ILE A 73 -13.04 -0.53 9.75
N ILE A 74 -12.63 0.22 8.73
CA ILE A 74 -13.51 1.13 7.98
C ILE A 74 -14.68 0.36 7.37
N ARG A 75 -14.40 -0.79 6.75
CA ARG A 75 -15.41 -1.70 6.22
C ARG A 75 -16.40 -2.18 7.29
N ALA A 76 -15.93 -2.47 8.50
CA ALA A 76 -16.76 -3.01 9.57
C ALA A 76 -17.58 -1.95 10.31
N ARG A 77 -17.11 -0.70 10.39
CA ARG A 77 -17.72 0.35 11.22
C ARG A 77 -18.35 1.51 10.48
N SER A 78 -18.12 1.65 9.17
CA SER A 78 -18.63 2.79 8.41
C SER A 78 -19.96 2.46 7.73
N ALA A 79 -20.90 3.40 7.78
CA ALA A 79 -22.17 3.30 7.04
C ALA A 79 -21.96 3.32 5.51
N HIS A 80 -20.97 4.07 5.02
CA HIS A 80 -20.66 4.20 3.58
C HIS A 80 -19.15 3.99 3.31
N PRO A 81 -18.63 2.76 3.45
CA PRO A 81 -17.20 2.50 3.42
C PRO A 81 -16.56 2.82 2.05
N ALA A 82 -17.29 2.64 0.95
CA ALA A 82 -16.79 2.96 -0.39
C ALA A 82 -16.52 4.45 -0.59
N ARG A 83 -17.43 5.32 -0.10
CA ARG A 83 -17.27 6.77 -0.19
C ARG A 83 -16.10 7.22 0.69
N LEU A 84 -16.01 6.70 1.91
CA LEU A 84 -14.95 7.07 2.84
C LEU A 84 -13.57 6.63 2.34
N LEU A 85 -13.43 5.40 1.86
CA LEU A 85 -12.15 4.90 1.33
C LEU A 85 -11.73 5.63 0.05
N ARG A 86 -12.68 6.06 -0.79
CA ARG A 86 -12.36 6.88 -1.99
C ARG A 86 -11.72 8.22 -1.63
N THR A 87 -12.04 8.76 -0.45
CA THR A 87 -11.43 10.00 0.06
C THR A 87 -10.19 9.72 0.90
N LEU A 88 -10.23 8.73 1.79
CA LEU A 88 -9.12 8.43 2.70
C LEU A 88 -7.89 7.89 1.98
N VAL A 89 -8.05 7.03 0.96
CA VAL A 89 -6.91 6.48 0.21
C VAL A 89 -6.02 7.59 -0.38
N PRO A 90 -6.54 8.55 -1.19
CA PRO A 90 -5.70 9.63 -1.70
C PRO A 90 -5.21 10.56 -0.60
N VAL A 91 -6.01 10.85 0.44
CA VAL A 91 -5.56 11.70 1.56
C VAL A 91 -4.38 11.07 2.30
N VAL A 92 -4.48 9.79 2.67
CA VAL A 92 -3.40 9.06 3.35
C VAL A 92 -2.18 8.97 2.45
N LEU A 93 -2.36 8.75 1.15
CA LEU A 93 -1.26 8.76 0.19
C LEU A 93 -0.54 10.12 0.16
N VAL A 94 -1.27 11.24 0.10
CA VAL A 94 -0.64 12.57 0.15
C VAL A 94 0.06 12.79 1.49
N VAL A 95 -0.57 12.40 2.60
CA VAL A 95 0.04 12.52 3.93
C VAL A 95 1.30 11.67 4.06
N SER A 96 1.35 10.48 3.45
CA SER A 96 2.55 9.63 3.47
C SER A 96 3.73 10.20 2.67
N LEU A 97 3.51 11.19 1.80
CA LEU A 97 4.59 11.88 1.08
C LEU A 97 5.23 13.01 1.92
N ILE A 98 4.57 13.46 3.00
CA ILE A 98 5.11 14.53 3.86
C ILE A 98 6.47 14.13 4.46
N PRO A 99 6.66 12.92 5.02
CA PRO A 99 7.96 12.45 5.47
C PRO A 99 9.04 12.52 4.39
N ASP A 100 8.72 12.14 3.15
CA ASP A 100 9.68 12.15 2.03
C ASP A 100 10.15 13.57 1.72
N ILE A 101 9.21 14.52 1.68
CA ILE A 101 9.51 15.94 1.45
C ILE A 101 10.36 16.49 2.61
N VAL A 102 10.04 16.12 3.86
CA VAL A 102 10.82 16.54 5.03
C VAL A 102 12.25 16.01 4.94
N VAL A 103 12.46 14.76 4.53
CA VAL A 103 13.81 14.20 4.30
C VAL A 103 14.55 15.00 3.22
N GLY A 104 13.89 15.32 2.11
CA GLY A 104 14.49 16.11 1.03
C GLY A 104 14.87 17.53 1.42
N VAL A 105 13.99 18.24 2.13
CA VAL A 105 14.21 19.65 2.53
C VAL A 105 15.22 19.77 3.67
N SER A 106 15.17 18.84 4.63
CA SER A 106 16.08 18.87 5.78
C SER A 106 17.52 18.53 5.42
N ALA A 107 17.75 17.84 4.30
CA ALA A 107 19.03 17.24 3.92
C ALA A 107 19.68 16.47 5.09
N SER A 108 18.85 15.96 6.00
CA SER A 108 19.28 15.47 7.32
C SER A 108 19.94 14.09 7.25
N ARG A 109 19.91 13.44 6.07
CA ARG A 109 20.50 12.12 5.86
C ARG A 109 21.65 12.15 4.84
N PRO A 110 22.70 11.34 5.07
CA PRO A 110 23.73 11.09 4.07
C PRO A 110 23.11 10.61 2.74
N GLY A 111 23.70 11.00 1.62
CA GLY A 111 23.25 10.56 0.29
C GLY A 111 21.90 11.15 -0.18
N THR A 112 21.32 12.10 0.56
CA THR A 112 20.04 12.73 0.16
C THR A 112 20.20 13.51 -1.13
N SER A 113 19.43 13.13 -2.14
CA SER A 113 19.26 13.88 -3.39
C SER A 113 17.77 13.96 -3.73
N TRP A 114 17.37 14.99 -4.48
CA TRP A 114 15.98 15.09 -4.94
C TRP A 114 15.55 13.89 -5.79
N GLY A 115 16.48 13.25 -6.52
CA GLY A 115 16.22 12.00 -7.23
C GLY A 115 15.85 10.86 -6.28
N ALA A 116 16.60 10.70 -5.18
CA ALA A 116 16.30 9.68 -4.17
C ALA A 116 14.97 9.95 -3.44
N VAL A 117 14.65 11.23 -3.16
CA VAL A 117 13.36 11.63 -2.57
C VAL A 117 12.20 11.31 -3.51
N ILE A 118 12.34 11.64 -4.80
CA ILE A 118 11.32 11.29 -5.80
C ILE A 118 11.14 9.77 -5.88
N ALA A 119 12.23 9.00 -5.80
CA ALA A 119 12.15 7.53 -5.77
C ALA A 119 11.34 7.02 -4.56
N LEU A 120 11.53 7.59 -3.37
CA LEU A 120 10.71 7.27 -2.18
C LEU A 120 9.23 7.60 -2.39
N MET A 121 8.93 8.77 -2.95
CA MET A 121 7.55 9.16 -3.26
C MET A 121 6.92 8.17 -4.25
N VAL A 122 7.67 7.75 -5.26
CA VAL A 122 7.22 6.74 -6.25
C VAL A 122 6.95 5.39 -5.57
N MET A 123 7.77 4.96 -4.61
CA MET A 123 7.51 3.72 -3.86
C MET A 123 6.15 3.77 -3.14
N HIS A 124 5.77 4.90 -2.54
CA HIS A 124 4.44 5.06 -1.93
C HIS A 124 3.31 4.90 -2.96
N LEU A 125 3.45 5.50 -4.14
CA LEU A 125 2.48 5.36 -5.24
C LEU A 125 2.37 3.90 -5.70
N VAL A 126 3.51 3.21 -5.86
CA VAL A 126 3.58 1.80 -6.24
C VAL A 126 2.86 0.92 -5.23
N VAL A 127 3.16 1.09 -3.94
CA VAL A 127 2.53 0.32 -2.86
C VAL A 127 1.02 0.55 -2.87
N ALA A 128 0.57 1.80 -2.98
CA ALA A 128 -0.87 2.11 -3.05
C ALA A 128 -1.54 1.49 -4.28
N ALA A 129 -0.88 1.54 -5.45
CA ALA A 129 -1.40 0.96 -6.70
C ALA A 129 -1.53 -0.57 -6.64
N ILE A 130 -0.67 -1.25 -5.87
CA ILE A 130 -0.73 -2.71 -5.68
C ILE A 130 -1.72 -3.09 -4.57
N ALA A 131 -1.65 -2.39 -3.44
CA ALA A 131 -2.39 -2.73 -2.24
C ALA A 131 -3.89 -2.44 -2.38
N VAL A 132 -4.30 -1.31 -2.98
CA VAL A 132 -5.71 -0.92 -3.06
C VAL A 132 -6.54 -1.92 -3.89
N PRO A 133 -6.11 -2.36 -5.10
CA PRO A 133 -6.81 -3.42 -5.82
C PRO A 133 -6.82 -4.75 -5.07
N ALA A 134 -5.72 -5.10 -4.38
CA ALA A 134 -5.64 -6.31 -3.58
C ALA A 134 -6.67 -6.27 -2.43
N TYR A 135 -6.77 -5.17 -1.69
CA TYR A 135 -7.76 -5.01 -0.62
C TYR A 135 -9.19 -5.07 -1.14
N ARG A 136 -9.48 -4.48 -2.31
CA ARG A 136 -10.81 -4.59 -2.92
C ARG A 136 -11.20 -6.04 -3.25
N ARG A 137 -10.22 -6.88 -3.62
CA ARG A 137 -10.42 -8.30 -3.95
C ARG A 137 -10.50 -9.18 -2.69
N LEU A 138 -9.60 -8.98 -1.75
CA LEU A 138 -9.47 -9.79 -0.53
C LEU A 138 -10.49 -9.40 0.56
N LEU A 139 -10.83 -8.11 0.62
CA LEU A 139 -11.74 -7.51 1.59
C LEU A 139 -12.85 -6.72 0.87
N PRO A 140 -13.74 -7.41 0.11
CA PRO A 140 -14.78 -6.76 -0.67
C PRO A 140 -15.71 -5.93 0.22
N LEU A 141 -16.03 -4.73 -0.26
CA LEU A 141 -16.94 -3.82 0.41
C LEU A 141 -18.39 -4.32 0.28
N PRO A 142 -19.24 -4.13 1.29
CA PRO A 142 -20.67 -4.41 1.16
C PRO A 142 -21.25 -3.61 -0.02
N VAL A 143 -22.00 -4.29 -0.90
CA VAL A 143 -22.78 -3.61 -1.95
C VAL A 143 -23.83 -2.78 -1.22
N ALA A 144 -23.89 -1.47 -1.49
CA ALA A 144 -24.99 -0.65 -1.01
C ALA A 144 -26.28 -1.23 -1.59
N GLN A 145 -27.20 -1.64 -0.73
CA GLN A 145 -28.55 -1.96 -1.16
C GLN A 145 -29.26 -0.61 -1.32
N ASP A 146 -29.15 -0.05 -2.53
CA ASP A 146 -29.97 1.09 -2.95
C ASP A 146 -31.41 0.63 -3.19
#